data_AF-A0A5V5VRH6-F1
#
_entry.id   AF-A0A5V5VRH6-F1
#
_cell.length_a   1.000
_cell.length_b   1.000
_cell.length_c   1.000
_cell.angle_alpha   90.00
_cell.angle_beta   90.00
_cell.angle_gamma   90.00
#
_symmetry.space_group_name_H-M   'P 1'
#
loop_
_entity.id
_entity.type
_entity.pdbx_description
1 polymer ?
#
loop_
_entity_poly.entity_id
_entity_poly.type
_entity_poly.pdbx_seq_one_letter_code
_entity_poly.pdbx_strand_id
1 'polypeptide(L)'
;FTQPIDRLALAQLINLNGQHGGIIHARKNMIVSDYLSGGLTYDQLEAAAFDYITFGDIALGKIRNGWGDVIGLEPLPGLYIRRRKDRNNATDQPGDYVVLQEGEPQIWSQEDIIFIKMYDPQQHIYGLPDYIGGVHSALLNSEAVIFRRRYYHNGAHTGGILYTRDPSMTDEMEEEIEQQLRDSKGIGNFSTILVNIPGGDGDAIKFIEMGDISAKDEFANIKNISAQDILNAHRFPAGLAGIVPQNTAGLGDVEKAERIYKKSEVAPVQRRFMMAVNNDPEIPENLHLNFDLSYTESTDKGAV
;
A
#
# COMPACT_ATOMS: atom_id res chain seq x y z
N PHE A 1 -6.27 20.75 8.35
CA PHE A 1 -4.92 20.48 7.81
C PHE A 1 -5.02 19.45 6.70
N THR A 2 -4.14 19.54 5.70
CA THR A 2 -4.07 18.60 4.58
C THR A 2 -3.25 17.37 4.96
N GLN A 3 -3.69 16.19 4.53
CA GLN A 3 -2.92 14.96 4.70
C GLN A 3 -1.67 15.01 3.81
N PRO A 4 -0.53 14.42 4.23
CA PRO A 4 0.70 14.45 3.44
C PRO A 4 0.54 13.66 2.13
N ILE A 5 -0.28 12.61 2.14
CA ILE A 5 -0.52 11.70 1.02
C ILE A 5 -2.00 11.33 1.00
N ASP A 6 -2.51 11.06 -0.21
CA ASP A 6 -3.86 10.56 -0.39
C ASP A 6 -4.02 9.17 0.27
N ARG A 7 -4.78 9.13 1.37
CA ARG A 7 -5.05 7.91 2.13
C ARG A 7 -5.88 6.91 1.32
N LEU A 8 -6.76 7.36 0.42
CA LEU A 8 -7.53 6.42 -0.40
C LEU A 8 -6.60 5.64 -1.35
N ALA A 9 -5.64 6.33 -1.95
CA ALA A 9 -4.63 5.71 -2.80
C ALA A 9 -3.79 4.67 -2.03
N LEU A 10 -3.37 4.99 -0.79
CA LEU A 10 -2.63 4.04 0.06
C LEU A 10 -3.48 2.81 0.41
N ALA A 11 -4.74 3.00 0.79
CA ALA A 11 -5.64 1.89 1.11
C ALA A 11 -5.93 1.00 -0.12
N GLN A 12 -6.07 1.61 -1.30
CA GLN A 12 -6.26 0.86 -2.55
C GLN A 12 -5.01 0.08 -2.96
N LEU A 13 -3.81 0.65 -2.76
CA LEU A 13 -2.55 0.02 -3.15
C LEU A 13 -2.34 -1.36 -2.51
N ILE A 14 -2.80 -1.54 -1.27
CA ILE A 14 -2.79 -2.83 -0.55
C ILE A 14 -3.55 -3.90 -1.34
N ASN A 15 -4.69 -3.55 -1.93
CA ASN A 15 -5.52 -4.47 -2.71
C ASN A 15 -4.99 -4.68 -4.14
N LEU A 16 -4.20 -3.74 -4.66
CA LEU A 16 -3.69 -3.78 -6.04
C LEU A 16 -2.39 -4.59 -6.17
N ASN A 17 -1.57 -4.63 -5.13
CA ASN A 17 -0.27 -5.28 -5.17
C ASN A 17 -0.17 -6.44 -4.17
N GLY A 18 -0.06 -7.68 -4.67
CA GLY A 18 0.00 -8.87 -3.82
C GLY A 18 1.19 -8.91 -2.85
N GLN A 19 2.35 -8.36 -3.23
CA GLN A 19 3.53 -8.35 -2.36
C GLN A 19 3.39 -7.31 -1.24
N HIS A 20 3.10 -6.07 -1.60
CA HIS A 20 2.90 -4.97 -0.65
C HIS A 20 1.73 -5.26 0.29
N GLY A 21 0.57 -5.66 -0.24
CA GLY A 21 -0.60 -5.99 0.56
C GLY A 21 -0.36 -7.16 1.51
N GLY A 22 0.30 -8.22 1.03
CA GLY A 22 0.69 -9.35 1.86
C GLY A 22 1.57 -8.94 3.04
N ILE A 23 2.55 -8.05 2.81
CA ILE A 23 3.44 -7.54 3.87
C ILE A 23 2.68 -6.69 4.89
N ILE A 24 1.80 -5.78 4.44
CA ILE A 24 0.99 -4.95 5.37
C ILE A 24 0.14 -5.83 6.28
N HIS A 25 -0.55 -6.82 5.71
CA HIS A 25 -1.36 -7.77 6.50
C HIS A 25 -0.50 -8.62 7.46
N ALA A 26 0.68 -9.07 7.02
CA ALA A 26 1.60 -9.82 7.87
C ALA A 26 2.11 -8.98 9.04
N ARG A 27 2.55 -7.73 8.81
CA ARG A 27 2.99 -6.81 9.87
C ARG A 27 1.87 -6.55 10.88
N LYS A 28 0.65 -6.29 10.40
CA LYS A 28 -0.54 -6.11 11.24
C LYS A 28 -0.78 -7.35 12.12
N ASN A 29 -0.79 -8.55 11.52
CA ASN A 29 -0.97 -9.82 12.24
C ASN A 29 0.10 -10.02 13.32
N MET A 30 1.36 -9.72 13.02
CA MET A 30 2.46 -9.82 13.99
C MET A 30 2.32 -8.85 15.16
N ILE A 31 1.76 -7.65 14.93
CA ILE A 31 1.52 -6.69 16.01
C ILE A 31 0.41 -7.19 16.94
N VAL A 32 -0.70 -7.67 16.39
CA VAL A 32 -1.85 -8.14 17.19
C VAL A 32 -1.64 -9.51 17.83
N SER A 33 -0.72 -10.33 17.31
CA SER A 33 -0.50 -11.70 17.81
C SER A 33 -0.06 -11.74 19.26
N ASP A 34 0.60 -10.69 19.73
CA ASP A 34 1.11 -10.62 21.11
C ASP A 34 0.18 -9.83 22.04
N TYR A 35 -1.03 -9.48 21.59
CA TYR A 35 -1.99 -8.75 22.41
C TYR A 35 -2.55 -9.62 23.53
N LEU A 36 -2.48 -9.14 24.77
CA LEU A 36 -2.95 -9.86 25.95
C LEU A 36 -4.28 -9.31 26.46
N SER A 37 -4.36 -7.99 26.68
CA SER A 37 -5.54 -7.34 27.27
C SER A 37 -5.46 -5.81 27.18
N GLY A 38 -6.58 -5.14 27.45
CA GLY A 38 -6.68 -3.68 27.58
C GLY A 38 -8.01 -3.12 27.11
N GLY A 39 -8.04 -1.82 26.83
CA GLY A 39 -9.26 -1.09 26.47
C GLY A 39 -9.77 -1.26 25.04
N LEU A 40 -9.16 -2.17 24.25
CA LEU A 40 -9.56 -2.47 22.87
C LEU A 40 -9.87 -3.95 22.74
N THR A 41 -10.89 -4.31 21.95
CA THR A 41 -11.05 -5.70 21.53
C THR A 41 -9.95 -6.08 20.53
N TYR A 42 -9.79 -7.39 20.27
CA TYR A 42 -8.84 -7.87 19.26
C TYR A 42 -9.10 -7.21 17.89
N ASP A 43 -10.36 -7.18 17.44
CA ASP A 43 -10.75 -6.58 16.15
C ASP A 43 -10.48 -5.06 16.11
N GLN A 44 -10.72 -4.36 17.22
CA GLN A 44 -10.44 -2.94 17.32
C GLN A 44 -8.93 -2.67 17.26
N LEU A 45 -8.12 -3.48 17.97
CA LEU A 45 -6.68 -3.35 17.90
C LEU A 45 -6.15 -3.71 16.50
N GLU A 46 -6.73 -4.71 15.84
CA GLU A 46 -6.42 -5.07 14.47
C GLU A 46 -6.66 -3.91 13.51
N ALA A 47 -7.83 -3.25 13.61
CA ALA A 47 -8.13 -2.04 12.84
C ALA A 47 -7.11 -0.92 13.14
N ALA A 48 -6.80 -0.69 14.42
CA ALA A 48 -5.86 0.34 14.83
C ALA A 48 -4.44 0.10 14.29
N ALA A 49 -3.96 -1.13 14.38
CA ALA A 49 -2.65 -1.53 13.86
C ALA A 49 -2.61 -1.44 12.33
N PHE A 50 -3.69 -1.84 11.65
CA PHE A 50 -3.77 -1.79 10.19
C PHE A 50 -3.70 -0.34 9.68
N ASP A 51 -4.48 0.56 10.27
CA ASP A 51 -4.46 1.98 9.92
C ASP A 51 -3.11 2.63 10.25
N TYR A 52 -2.52 2.33 11.41
CA TYR A 52 -1.21 2.85 11.79
C TYR A 52 -0.12 2.45 10.79
N ILE A 53 -0.10 1.20 10.34
CA ILE A 53 0.90 0.73 9.35
C ILE A 53 0.61 1.34 7.98
N THR A 54 -0.66 1.44 7.58
CA THR A 54 -1.07 1.92 6.24
C THR A 54 -0.90 3.42 6.08
N PHE A 55 -1.34 4.22 7.05
CA PHE A 55 -1.37 5.67 6.97
C PHE A 55 -0.24 6.35 7.75
N GLY A 56 0.50 5.59 8.55
CA GLY A 56 1.52 6.12 9.45
C GLY A 56 0.93 6.72 10.72
N ASP A 57 -0.39 6.71 10.92
CA ASP A 57 -1.05 7.17 12.13
C ASP A 57 -2.39 6.50 12.39
N ILE A 58 -2.84 6.60 13.64
CA ILE A 58 -4.17 6.19 14.12
C ILE A 58 -4.61 7.14 15.24
N ALA A 59 -5.91 7.43 15.30
CA ALA A 59 -6.53 8.07 16.43
C ALA A 59 -7.34 7.05 17.24
N LEU A 60 -7.13 7.03 18.55
CA LEU A 60 -7.97 6.31 19.49
C LEU A 60 -8.85 7.32 20.23
N GLY A 61 -10.16 7.22 20.05
CA GLY A 61 -11.17 8.00 20.77
C GLY A 61 -11.35 7.49 22.19
N LYS A 62 -11.38 8.41 23.16
CA LYS A 62 -11.72 8.13 24.55
C LYS A 62 -13.24 8.16 24.71
N ILE A 63 -13.83 7.02 25.08
CA ILE A 63 -15.26 6.93 25.34
C ILE A 63 -15.50 7.30 26.81
N ARG A 64 -16.31 8.34 27.04
CA ARG A 64 -16.62 8.82 28.39
C ARG A 64 -18.03 8.47 28.85
N ASN A 65 -18.18 8.25 30.16
CA ASN A 65 -19.49 8.15 30.79
C ASN A 65 -20.09 9.57 31.06
N GLY A 66 -21.31 9.62 31.60
CA GLY A 66 -21.98 10.90 31.93
C GLY A 66 -21.32 11.73 33.03
N TRP A 67 -20.35 11.17 33.75
CA TRP A 67 -19.53 11.84 34.77
C TRP A 67 -18.18 12.32 34.23
N GLY A 68 -17.84 11.99 32.98
CA GLY A 68 -16.59 12.40 32.33
C GLY A 68 -15.44 11.40 32.45
N ASP A 69 -15.63 10.26 33.13
CA ASP A 69 -14.60 9.23 33.25
C ASP A 69 -14.45 8.46 31.95
N VAL A 70 -13.22 8.13 31.57
CA VAL A 70 -12.95 7.27 30.40
C VAL A 70 -13.29 5.82 30.75
N ILE A 71 -14.24 5.25 30.01
CA ILE A 71 -14.75 3.89 30.20
C ILE A 71 -14.38 2.93 29.06
N GLY A 72 -13.82 3.45 27.96
CA GLY A 72 -13.42 2.64 26.82
C GLY A 72 -12.58 3.42 25.81
N LEU A 73 -12.01 2.68 24.85
CA LEU A 73 -11.28 3.24 23.73
C LEU A 73 -11.91 2.74 22.42
N GLU A 74 -11.84 3.56 21.38
CA GLU A 74 -12.33 3.20 20.05
C GLU A 74 -11.36 3.67 18.96
N PRO A 75 -10.91 2.79 18.06
CA PRO A 75 -10.09 3.20 16.92
C PRO A 75 -10.96 3.93 15.91
N LEU A 76 -10.57 5.16 15.57
CA LEU A 76 -11.28 5.95 14.57
C LEU A 76 -10.71 5.69 13.17
N PRO A 77 -11.56 5.64 12.12
CA PRO A 77 -11.12 5.24 10.79
C PRO A 77 -10.14 6.26 10.20
N GLY A 78 -8.89 5.83 10.03
CA GLY A 78 -7.77 6.63 9.56
C GLY A 78 -8.00 7.22 8.17
N LEU A 79 -8.71 6.52 7.28
CA LEU A 79 -9.05 7.05 5.96
C LEU A 79 -9.86 8.36 6.05
N TYR A 80 -10.76 8.45 7.03
CA TYR A 80 -11.75 9.52 7.14
C TYR A 80 -11.45 10.56 8.20
N ILE A 81 -10.51 10.30 9.11
CA ILE A 81 -10.15 11.27 10.12
C ILE A 81 -9.43 12.48 9.52
N ARG A 82 -9.79 13.67 10.01
CA ARG A 82 -9.21 14.96 9.63
C ARG A 82 -8.95 15.79 10.88
N ARG A 83 -7.91 16.61 10.85
CA ARG A 83 -7.58 17.61 11.86
C ARG A 83 -8.08 18.99 11.43
N ARG A 84 -8.97 19.61 12.21
CA ARG A 84 -9.42 21.00 11.97
C ARG A 84 -8.31 21.99 12.33
N LYS A 85 -8.40 23.16 11.72
CA LYS A 85 -7.66 24.34 12.15
C LYS A 85 -8.54 25.07 13.15
N ASP A 86 -8.05 25.29 14.37
CA ASP A 86 -8.66 26.29 15.23
C ASP A 86 -8.21 27.67 14.74
N ARG A 87 -9.19 28.55 14.52
CA ARG A 87 -8.97 29.89 13.97
C ARG A 87 -9.05 30.89 15.11
N ASN A 88 -7.95 31.06 15.82
CA ASN A 88 -7.79 32.15 16.78
C ASN A 88 -6.79 33.19 16.24
N ASN A 89 -7.34 34.30 15.74
CA ASN A 89 -6.82 35.64 15.34
C ASN A 89 -5.34 35.88 14.93
N ALA A 90 -4.45 34.88 14.86
CA ALA A 90 -3.06 35.06 14.43
C ALA A 90 -2.32 33.78 13.99
N THR A 91 -2.79 32.56 14.31
CA THR A 91 -2.08 31.32 13.92
C THR A 91 -3.04 30.16 13.62
N ASP A 92 -2.71 29.36 12.59
CA ASP A 92 -3.40 28.09 12.30
C ASP A 92 -2.93 27.04 13.31
N GLN A 93 -3.65 26.88 14.43
CA GLN A 93 -3.34 25.84 15.41
C GLN A 93 -4.15 24.56 15.14
N PRO A 94 -3.60 23.37 15.43
CA PRO A 94 -4.37 22.13 15.38
C PRO A 94 -5.51 22.14 16.42
N GLY A 95 -6.75 22.25 15.97
CA GLY A 95 -7.97 22.12 16.80
C GLY A 95 -8.59 20.73 16.67
N ASP A 96 -9.87 20.57 16.98
CA ASP A 96 -10.57 19.26 17.03
C ASP A 96 -10.32 18.29 15.85
N TYR A 97 -10.48 17.00 16.14
CA TYR A 97 -10.55 15.95 15.13
C TYR A 97 -11.97 15.81 14.59
N VAL A 98 -12.06 15.36 13.35
CA VAL A 98 -13.35 15.10 12.69
C VAL A 98 -13.23 13.80 11.91
N VAL A 99 -14.19 12.90 12.11
CA VAL A 99 -14.37 11.73 11.26
C VAL A 99 -15.41 12.07 10.21
N LEU A 100 -14.99 12.04 8.94
CA LEU A 100 -15.89 12.23 7.81
C LEU A 100 -16.72 10.95 7.61
N GLN A 101 -18.03 11.10 7.44
CA GLN A 101 -18.94 9.97 7.21
C GLN A 101 -20.11 10.44 6.35
N GLU A 102 -20.96 9.51 5.92
CA GLU A 102 -22.21 9.86 5.27
C GLU A 102 -23.13 10.55 6.29
N GLY A 103 -23.54 11.79 6.00
CA GLY A 103 -24.30 12.64 6.92
C GLY A 103 -23.42 13.60 7.72
N GLU A 104 -23.79 13.84 8.98
CA GLU A 104 -23.09 14.80 9.84
C GLU A 104 -21.73 14.26 10.30
N PRO A 105 -20.64 15.03 10.15
CA PRO A 105 -19.31 14.61 10.60
C PRO A 105 -19.26 14.44 12.13
N GLN A 106 -18.64 13.37 12.59
CA GLN A 106 -18.41 13.16 14.02
C GLN A 106 -17.23 14.01 14.47
N ILE A 107 -17.46 14.93 15.41
CA ILE A 107 -16.43 15.83 15.95
C ILE A 107 -15.91 15.24 17.26
N TRP A 108 -14.60 15.23 17.41
CA TRP A 108 -13.90 14.77 18.60
C TRP A 108 -12.99 15.89 19.10
N SER A 109 -13.13 16.23 20.38
CA SER A 109 -12.24 17.19 21.03
C SER A 109 -10.79 16.68 20.97
N GLN A 110 -9.82 17.59 21.09
CA GLN A 110 -8.41 17.17 21.15
C GLN A 110 -8.11 16.30 22.39
N GLU A 111 -8.74 16.60 23.52
CA GLU A 111 -8.55 15.88 24.79
C GLU A 111 -9.08 14.44 24.75
N ASP A 112 -10.10 14.18 23.91
CA ASP A 112 -10.70 12.86 23.74
C ASP A 112 -9.98 11.98 22.70
N ILE A 113 -8.80 12.40 22.22
CA ILE A 113 -8.07 11.67 21.18
C ILE A 113 -6.63 11.40 21.61
N ILE A 114 -6.28 10.12 21.65
CA ILE A 114 -4.90 9.66 21.68
C ILE A 114 -4.45 9.47 20.24
N PHE A 115 -3.65 10.41 19.72
CA PHE A 115 -3.17 10.37 18.34
C PHE A 115 -1.77 9.78 18.26
N ILE A 116 -1.67 8.57 17.72
CA ILE A 116 -0.42 7.83 17.57
C ILE A 116 0.06 7.99 16.14
N LYS A 117 1.26 8.54 15.93
CA LYS A 117 1.80 8.77 14.58
C LYS A 117 3.27 8.45 14.46
N MET A 118 3.68 8.03 13.27
CA MET A 118 5.06 8.04 12.80
C MET A 118 5.49 9.49 12.56
N TYR A 119 6.75 9.82 12.86
CA TYR A 119 7.24 11.19 12.69
C TYR A 119 7.44 11.50 11.21
N ASP A 120 6.89 12.63 10.77
CA ASP A 120 7.14 13.20 9.45
C ASP A 120 7.99 14.47 9.61
N PRO A 121 9.21 14.52 9.05
CA PRO A 121 10.05 15.72 9.15
C PRO A 121 9.50 16.92 8.37
N GLN A 122 8.53 16.73 7.46
CA GLN A 122 7.97 17.80 6.64
C GLN A 122 6.76 18.49 7.30
N GLN A 123 6.11 17.83 8.26
CA GLN A 123 4.94 18.37 8.95
C GLN A 123 4.68 17.68 10.29
N HIS A 124 4.06 18.38 11.25
CA HIS A 124 3.85 17.89 12.61
C HIS A 124 2.40 17.48 12.91
N ILE A 125 1.54 17.35 11.91
CA ILE A 125 0.11 17.11 12.06
C ILE A 125 -0.23 15.62 11.98
N TYR A 126 0.02 15.00 10.83
CA TYR A 126 -0.26 13.60 10.54
C TYR A 126 1.02 12.77 10.59
N GLY A 127 0.86 11.46 10.67
CA GLY A 127 1.96 10.53 10.42
C GLY A 127 2.22 10.32 8.94
N LEU A 128 3.38 9.75 8.66
CA LEU A 128 3.80 9.31 7.34
C LEU A 128 4.31 7.86 7.47
N PRO A 129 3.76 6.89 6.73
CA PRO A 129 4.16 5.50 6.85
C PRO A 129 5.58 5.29 6.35
N ASP A 130 6.30 4.38 7.00
CA ASP A 130 7.73 4.15 6.77
C ASP A 130 8.05 3.56 5.39
N TYR A 131 7.10 2.89 4.75
CA TYR A 131 7.27 2.23 3.46
C TYR A 131 7.15 3.17 2.26
N ILE A 132 6.94 4.48 2.47
CA ILE A 132 6.53 5.38 1.40
C ILE A 132 7.50 5.45 0.21
N GLY A 133 8.79 5.22 0.45
CA GLY A 133 9.80 5.13 -0.60
C GLY A 133 9.57 3.97 -1.60
N GLY A 134 8.81 2.94 -1.20
CA GLY A 134 8.48 1.78 -2.04
C GLY A 134 7.18 1.90 -2.82
N VAL A 135 6.41 3.01 -2.70
CA VAL A 135 5.10 3.16 -3.37
C VAL A 135 5.22 3.06 -4.89
N HIS A 136 6.22 3.73 -5.47
CA HIS A 136 6.43 3.66 -6.92
C HIS A 136 6.83 2.26 -7.38
N SER A 137 7.61 1.53 -6.59
CA SER A 137 7.92 0.13 -6.87
C SER A 137 6.67 -0.75 -6.79
N ALA A 138 5.79 -0.55 -5.80
CA ALA A 138 4.51 -1.25 -5.71
C ALA A 138 3.57 -0.96 -6.90
N LEU A 139 3.48 0.31 -7.32
CA LEU A 139 2.70 0.70 -8.50
C LEU A 139 3.27 0.07 -9.78
N LEU A 140 4.57 0.22 -10.02
CA LEU A 140 5.26 -0.36 -11.18
C LEU A 140 5.11 -1.89 -11.22
N ASN A 141 5.23 -2.54 -10.05
CA ASN A 141 5.03 -3.97 -9.92
C ASN A 141 3.61 -4.40 -10.28
N SER A 142 2.60 -3.59 -9.95
CA SER A 142 1.18 -3.84 -10.25
C SER A 142 0.89 -3.60 -11.74
N GLU A 143 1.38 -2.51 -12.30
CA GLU A 143 1.26 -2.21 -13.74
C GLU A 143 1.89 -3.31 -14.60
N ALA A 144 3.02 -3.88 -14.19
CA ALA A 144 3.62 -5.02 -14.88
C ALA A 144 2.70 -6.25 -14.91
N VAL A 145 1.89 -6.50 -13.86
CA VAL A 145 0.87 -7.57 -13.88
C VAL A 145 -0.27 -7.23 -14.83
N ILE A 146 -0.80 -6.01 -14.72
CA ILE A 146 -1.94 -5.55 -15.52
C ILE A 146 -1.58 -5.60 -17.01
N PHE A 147 -0.40 -5.11 -17.36
CA PHE A 147 0.15 -5.19 -18.70
C PHE A 147 0.21 -6.63 -19.18
N ARG A 148 0.85 -7.55 -18.43
CA ARG A 148 0.96 -8.97 -18.81
C ARG A 148 -0.41 -9.62 -18.98
N ARG A 149 -1.35 -9.34 -18.07
CA ARG A 149 -2.73 -9.85 -18.16
C ARG A 149 -3.40 -9.39 -19.45
N ARG A 150 -3.30 -8.09 -19.79
CA ARG A 150 -3.84 -7.53 -21.05
C ARG A 150 -3.12 -8.10 -22.28
N TYR A 151 -1.79 -8.23 -22.23
CA TYR A 151 -0.98 -8.78 -23.31
C TYR A 151 -1.37 -10.22 -23.65
N TYR A 152 -1.47 -11.10 -22.65
CA TYR A 152 -1.89 -12.48 -22.87
C TYR A 152 -3.37 -12.60 -23.24
N HIS A 153 -4.23 -11.73 -22.70
CA HIS A 153 -5.62 -11.64 -23.12
C HIS A 153 -5.76 -11.24 -24.61
N ASN A 154 -4.83 -10.43 -25.12
CA ASN A 154 -4.77 -9.99 -26.51
C ASN A 154 -3.92 -10.92 -27.40
N GLY A 155 -3.86 -12.21 -27.10
CA GLY A 155 -3.17 -13.19 -27.94
C GLY A 155 -1.64 -13.03 -28.01
N ALA A 156 -1.04 -12.46 -26.96
CA ALA A 156 0.39 -12.14 -26.89
C ALA A 156 0.83 -11.11 -27.96
N HIS A 157 -0.02 -10.12 -28.23
CA HIS A 157 0.24 -9.07 -29.20
C HIS A 157 0.08 -7.67 -28.59
N THR A 158 1.06 -6.78 -28.83
CA THR A 158 1.09 -5.38 -28.36
C THR A 158 0.51 -4.37 -29.35
N GLY A 159 -0.03 -4.83 -30.48
CA GLY A 159 -0.39 -3.98 -31.62
C GLY A 159 0.82 -3.64 -32.49
N GLY A 160 0.59 -2.91 -33.59
CA GLY A 160 1.64 -2.55 -34.54
C GLY A 160 1.22 -1.50 -35.56
N ILE A 161 2.06 -1.27 -36.56
CA ILE A 161 1.70 -0.51 -37.76
C ILE A 161 1.45 -1.52 -38.87
N LEU A 162 0.22 -1.58 -39.37
CA LEU A 162 -0.06 -2.22 -40.65
C LEU A 162 0.26 -1.21 -41.75
N TYR A 163 1.42 -1.38 -42.37
CA TYR A 163 1.87 -0.56 -43.48
C TYR A 163 1.40 -1.18 -44.79
N THR A 164 0.76 -0.39 -45.65
CA THR A 164 0.34 -0.79 -46.99
C THR A 164 0.80 0.23 -48.02
N ARG A 165 0.94 -0.19 -49.28
CA ARG A 165 1.29 0.71 -50.41
C ARG A 165 0.41 0.50 -51.62
N ASP A 166 -0.81 0.00 -51.40
CA ASP A 166 -1.70 -0.36 -52.49
C ASP A 166 -2.27 0.91 -53.14
N PRO A 167 -1.90 1.21 -54.41
CA PRO A 167 -2.43 2.36 -55.12
C PRO A 167 -3.90 2.21 -55.52
N SER A 168 -4.47 1.02 -55.35
CA SER A 168 -5.89 0.72 -55.57
C SER A 168 -6.72 0.71 -54.28
N MET A 169 -6.11 1.02 -53.12
CA MET A 169 -6.83 1.17 -51.86
C MET A 169 -7.82 2.33 -51.95
N THR A 170 -9.11 2.05 -51.80
CA THR A 170 -10.19 3.04 -51.74
C THR A 170 -10.46 3.45 -50.31
N ASP A 171 -11.01 4.65 -50.10
CA ASP A 171 -11.41 5.15 -48.77
C ASP A 171 -12.33 4.16 -48.04
N GLU A 172 -13.29 3.53 -48.74
CA GLU A 172 -14.19 2.51 -48.17
C GLU A 172 -13.46 1.26 -47.66
N MET A 173 -12.38 0.86 -48.34
CA MET A 173 -11.58 -0.31 -47.97
C MET A 173 -10.66 0.03 -46.79
N GLU A 174 -10.13 1.26 -46.76
CA GLU A 174 -9.36 1.78 -45.63
C GLU A 174 -10.21 1.84 -44.36
N GLU A 175 -11.44 2.34 -44.47
CA GLU A 175 -12.41 2.36 -43.36
C GLU A 175 -12.78 0.94 -42.90
N GLU A 176 -12.97 -0.01 -43.82
CA GLU A 176 -13.26 -1.41 -43.47
C GLU A 176 -12.09 -2.05 -42.72
N ILE A 177 -10.85 -1.85 -43.17
CA ILE A 177 -9.65 -2.36 -42.51
C ILE A 177 -9.48 -1.68 -41.14
N GLU A 178 -9.68 -0.35 -41.04
CA GLU A 178 -9.65 0.34 -39.75
C GLU A 178 -10.70 -0.20 -38.78
N GLN A 179 -11.92 -0.45 -39.26
CA GLN A 179 -12.99 -1.00 -38.45
C GLN A 179 -12.65 -2.41 -37.97
N GLN A 180 -12.13 -3.27 -38.85
CA GLN A 180 -11.66 -4.60 -38.48
C GLN A 180 -10.50 -4.55 -37.46
N LEU A 181 -9.56 -3.62 -37.61
CA LEU A 181 -8.47 -3.43 -36.65
C LEU A 181 -8.96 -2.89 -35.30
N ARG A 182 -10.01 -2.06 -35.29
CA ARG A 182 -10.68 -1.57 -34.07
C ARG A 182 -11.47 -2.66 -33.37
N ASP A 183 -12.20 -3.48 -34.13
CA ASP A 183 -13.03 -4.58 -33.61
C ASP A 183 -12.18 -5.78 -33.17
N SER A 184 -11.00 -5.96 -33.79
CA SER A 184 -9.99 -6.93 -33.38
C SER A 184 -9.22 -6.52 -32.10
N LYS A 185 -9.48 -5.31 -31.55
CA LYS A 185 -8.96 -4.94 -30.23
C LYS A 185 -9.56 -5.88 -29.18
N GLY A 186 -8.79 -6.87 -28.77
CA GLY A 186 -9.08 -7.61 -27.53
C GLY A 186 -9.11 -6.67 -26.31
N ILE A 187 -9.56 -7.17 -25.16
CA ILE A 187 -9.64 -6.40 -23.91
C ILE A 187 -8.22 -6.03 -23.44
N GLY A 188 -7.72 -4.88 -23.90
CA GLY A 188 -6.43 -4.31 -23.53
C GLY A 188 -6.08 -3.14 -24.45
N ASN A 189 -5.50 -2.07 -23.89
CA ASN A 189 -5.19 -0.79 -24.55
C ASN A 189 -4.13 -0.85 -25.68
N PHE A 190 -3.95 -1.98 -26.35
CA PHE A 190 -3.06 -2.13 -27.50
C PHE A 190 -3.83 -1.82 -28.79
N SER A 191 -3.23 -1.03 -29.68
CA SER A 191 -3.87 -0.61 -30.93
C SER A 191 -2.94 -0.78 -32.11
N THR A 192 -3.47 -1.36 -33.19
CA THR A 192 -2.80 -1.36 -34.49
C THR A 192 -3.22 -0.12 -35.27
N ILE A 193 -2.26 0.55 -35.89
CA ILE A 193 -2.47 1.73 -36.75
C ILE A 193 -2.30 1.28 -38.19
N LEU A 194 -3.25 1.62 -39.07
CA LEU A 194 -3.10 1.46 -40.51
C LEU A 194 -2.37 2.69 -41.08
N VAL A 195 -1.37 2.46 -41.92
CA VAL A 195 -0.67 3.50 -42.68
C VAL A 195 -0.57 3.06 -44.13
N ASN A 196 -1.29 3.70 -45.03
CA ASN A 196 -1.16 3.46 -46.47
C ASN A 196 -0.32 4.58 -47.13
N ILE A 197 0.75 4.22 -47.85
CA ILE A 197 1.56 5.16 -48.65
C ILE A 197 1.63 4.65 -50.10
N PRO A 198 0.72 5.10 -50.99
CA PRO A 198 0.67 4.65 -52.38
C PRO A 198 1.96 4.93 -53.15
N GLY A 199 2.43 3.95 -53.93
CA GLY A 199 3.47 4.17 -54.95
C GLY A 199 4.94 4.29 -54.47
N GLY A 200 5.27 3.86 -53.25
CA GLY A 200 6.68 3.73 -52.80
C GLY A 200 7.40 2.49 -53.36
N ASP A 201 8.65 2.23 -52.96
CA ASP A 201 9.43 1.00 -53.27
C ASP A 201 9.45 0.01 -52.06
N GLY A 202 9.48 -1.33 -52.29
CA GLY A 202 9.58 -2.38 -51.23
C GLY A 202 8.46 -3.46 -51.22
N ASP A 203 8.08 -3.99 -50.04
CA ASP A 203 6.98 -4.99 -49.82
C ASP A 203 5.56 -4.39 -49.73
N ALA A 204 4.57 -4.91 -50.47
CA ALA A 204 3.25 -4.28 -50.68
C ALA A 204 2.39 -4.14 -49.41
N ILE A 205 2.52 -5.09 -48.48
CA ILE A 205 1.93 -5.05 -47.14
C ILE A 205 3.05 -5.43 -46.17
N LYS A 206 3.21 -4.65 -45.12
CA LYS A 206 4.19 -4.91 -44.07
C LYS A 206 3.57 -4.65 -42.72
N PHE A 207 3.62 -5.63 -41.85
CA PHE A 207 3.28 -5.42 -40.45
C PHE A 207 4.55 -5.09 -39.67
N ILE A 208 4.56 -3.93 -39.00
CA ILE A 208 5.66 -3.47 -38.17
C ILE A 208 5.19 -3.57 -36.72
N GLU A 209 5.76 -4.49 -35.96
CA GLU A 209 5.45 -4.61 -34.54
C GLU A 209 5.91 -3.34 -33.79
N MET A 210 4.98 -2.70 -33.07
CA MET A 210 5.32 -1.64 -32.14
C MET A 210 5.61 -2.29 -30.78
N GLY A 211 6.89 -2.32 -30.42
CA GLY A 211 7.39 -2.96 -29.20
C GLY A 211 8.15 -4.23 -29.55
N ASP A 212 9.46 -4.21 -29.34
CA ASP A 212 10.30 -5.38 -29.56
C ASP A 212 10.02 -6.41 -28.44
N ILE A 213 9.78 -7.67 -28.84
CA ILE A 213 9.50 -8.82 -27.96
C ILE A 213 10.73 -9.18 -27.08
N SER A 214 11.88 -8.52 -27.28
CA SER A 214 12.97 -8.46 -26.30
C SER A 214 12.53 -7.98 -24.90
N ALA A 215 11.35 -7.37 -24.77
CA ALA A 215 10.72 -6.97 -23.51
C ALA A 215 10.33 -8.12 -22.56
N LYS A 216 10.30 -9.40 -22.99
CA LYS A 216 9.98 -10.53 -22.06
C LYS A 216 10.91 -10.56 -20.84
N ASP A 217 12.21 -10.36 -21.07
CA ASP A 217 13.22 -10.30 -20.01
C ASP A 217 13.07 -9.04 -19.15
N GLU A 218 12.70 -7.92 -19.78
CA GLU A 218 12.52 -6.65 -19.10
C GLU A 218 11.33 -6.66 -18.13
N PHE A 219 10.21 -7.30 -18.47
CA PHE A 219 9.09 -7.43 -17.53
C PHE A 219 9.43 -8.29 -16.31
N ALA A 220 10.22 -9.36 -16.50
CA ALA A 220 10.64 -10.21 -15.39
C ALA A 220 11.59 -9.44 -14.48
N ASN A 221 12.51 -8.68 -15.06
CA ASN A 221 13.42 -7.80 -14.33
C ASN A 221 12.66 -6.72 -13.56
N ILE A 222 11.72 -6.00 -14.19
CA ILE A 222 10.87 -5.02 -13.53
C ILE A 222 10.14 -5.67 -12.35
N LYS A 223 9.54 -6.84 -12.55
CA LYS A 223 8.82 -7.56 -11.50
C LYS A 223 9.72 -7.95 -10.32
N ASN A 224 10.90 -8.49 -10.59
CA ASN A 224 11.82 -8.96 -9.56
C ASN A 224 12.46 -7.79 -8.79
N ILE A 225 12.94 -6.76 -9.49
CA ILE A 225 13.55 -5.57 -8.89
C ILE A 225 12.52 -4.85 -8.02
N SER A 226 11.33 -4.56 -8.58
CA SER A 226 10.28 -3.88 -7.82
C SER A 226 9.78 -4.71 -6.63
N ALA A 227 9.73 -6.04 -6.72
CA ALA A 227 9.39 -6.90 -5.58
C ALA A 227 10.44 -6.80 -4.45
N GLN A 228 11.73 -6.76 -4.82
CA GLN A 228 12.81 -6.57 -3.86
C GLN A 228 12.78 -5.18 -3.22
N ASP A 229 12.51 -4.13 -4.00
CA ASP A 229 12.34 -2.77 -3.47
C ASP A 229 11.19 -2.68 -2.47
N ILE A 230 10.08 -3.37 -2.74
CA ILE A 230 8.94 -3.44 -1.81
C ILE A 230 9.36 -4.11 -0.49
N LEU A 231 10.07 -5.25 -0.55
CA LEU A 231 10.59 -5.91 0.65
C LEU A 231 11.52 -4.99 1.44
N ASN A 232 12.43 -4.31 0.75
CA ASN A 232 13.38 -3.38 1.34
C ASN A 232 12.68 -2.18 1.99
N ALA A 233 11.68 -1.60 1.33
CA ALA A 233 10.90 -0.48 1.85
C ALA A 233 10.17 -0.83 3.16
N HIS A 234 9.67 -2.06 3.28
CA HIS A 234 9.06 -2.56 4.51
C HIS A 234 10.06 -3.15 5.52
N ARG A 235 11.33 -3.29 5.12
CA ARG A 235 12.37 -4.05 5.83
C ARG A 235 11.93 -5.49 6.15
N PHE A 236 11.02 -6.05 5.34
CA PHE A 236 10.36 -7.31 5.64
C PHE A 236 11.17 -8.52 5.13
N PRO A 237 11.43 -9.55 5.96
CA PRO A 237 12.23 -10.70 5.55
C PRO A 237 11.59 -11.47 4.40
N ALA A 238 12.38 -11.76 3.36
CA ALA A 238 11.91 -12.47 2.16
C ALA A 238 11.30 -13.85 2.48
N GLY A 239 11.86 -14.59 3.44
CA GLY A 239 11.35 -15.91 3.83
C GLY A 239 9.95 -15.84 4.44
N LEU A 240 9.65 -14.79 5.22
CA LEU A 240 8.32 -14.56 5.79
C LEU A 240 7.33 -14.06 4.74
N ALA A 241 7.82 -13.45 3.66
CA ALA A 241 6.99 -13.01 2.54
C ALA A 241 6.60 -14.14 1.58
N GLY A 242 6.97 -15.40 1.88
CA GLY A 242 6.68 -16.54 1.02
C GLY A 242 7.51 -16.60 -0.27
N ILE A 243 8.65 -15.89 -0.31
CA ILE A 243 9.54 -15.93 -1.47
C ILE A 243 10.19 -17.31 -1.57
N VAL A 244 10.07 -17.95 -2.74
CA VAL A 244 10.74 -19.21 -3.04
C VAL A 244 12.14 -18.90 -3.58
N PRO A 245 13.23 -19.34 -2.92
CA PRO A 245 14.59 -19.09 -3.39
C PRO A 245 14.85 -19.79 -4.72
N GLN A 246 15.48 -19.08 -5.66
CA GLN A 246 15.85 -19.65 -6.98
C GLN A 246 17.21 -20.38 -6.97
N ASN A 247 17.96 -20.21 -5.88
CA ASN A 247 19.34 -20.65 -5.71
C ASN A 247 19.48 -21.58 -4.49
N THR A 248 20.43 -22.51 -4.57
CA THR A 248 20.63 -23.59 -3.58
C THR A 248 20.96 -23.11 -2.17
N ALA A 249 21.40 -21.86 -2.00
CA ALA A 249 21.75 -21.27 -0.71
C ALA A 249 20.52 -20.94 0.19
N GLY A 250 19.30 -20.92 -0.36
CA GLY A 250 18.08 -20.66 0.41
C GLY A 250 17.99 -19.23 0.98
N LEU A 251 17.03 -19.01 1.89
CA LEU A 251 16.78 -17.72 2.55
C LEU A 251 17.25 -17.68 4.03
N GLY A 252 17.97 -18.71 4.47
CA GLY A 252 18.37 -18.89 5.86
C GLY A 252 17.24 -19.40 6.77
N ASP A 253 17.43 -19.24 8.08
CA ASP A 253 16.49 -19.66 9.12
C ASP A 253 15.34 -18.66 9.27
N VAL A 254 14.13 -19.10 8.94
CA VAL A 254 12.91 -18.28 8.95
C VAL A 254 12.49 -17.91 10.38
N GLU A 255 12.64 -18.81 11.35
CA GLU A 255 12.28 -18.55 12.75
C GLU A 255 13.22 -17.48 13.34
N LYS A 256 14.52 -17.56 13.02
CA LYS A 256 15.49 -16.53 13.43
C LYS A 256 15.17 -15.18 12.79
N ALA A 257 14.80 -15.17 11.50
CA ALA A 257 14.42 -13.95 10.80
C ALA A 257 13.15 -13.32 11.41
N GLU A 258 12.13 -14.13 11.72
CA GLU A 258 10.92 -13.69 12.43
C GLU A 258 11.26 -13.10 13.79
N ARG A 259 12.04 -13.79 14.61
CA ARG A 259 12.42 -13.30 15.94
C ARG A 259 13.12 -11.94 15.89
N ILE A 260 14.07 -11.77 14.97
CA ILE A 260 14.77 -10.49 14.80
C ILE A 260 13.78 -9.42 14.33
N TYR A 261 12.96 -9.71 13.34
CA TYR A 261 11.96 -8.78 12.82
C TYR A 261 10.95 -8.36 13.90
N LYS A 262 10.43 -9.31 14.67
CA LYS A 262 9.53 -9.02 15.81
C LYS A 262 10.21 -8.10 16.82
N LYS A 263 11.49 -8.33 17.12
CA LYS A 263 12.24 -7.50 18.07
C LYS A 263 12.51 -6.08 17.55
N SER A 264 12.85 -5.93 16.27
CA SER A 264 13.28 -4.65 15.68
C SER A 264 12.16 -3.81 15.07
N GLU A 265 11.06 -4.43 14.63
CA GLU A 265 9.99 -3.75 13.87
C GLU A 265 8.62 -3.84 14.55
N VAL A 266 8.29 -4.98 15.18
CA VAL A 266 6.96 -5.21 15.79
C VAL A 266 6.90 -4.66 17.22
N ALA A 267 7.85 -5.06 18.07
CA ALA A 267 7.90 -4.64 19.48
C ALA A 267 7.95 -3.11 19.65
N PRO A 268 8.67 -2.32 18.81
CA PRO A 268 8.62 -0.86 18.90
C PRO A 268 7.23 -0.28 18.61
N VAL A 269 6.45 -0.89 17.73
CA VAL A 269 5.07 -0.45 17.45
C VAL A 269 4.17 -0.79 18.64
N GLN A 270 4.23 -2.02 19.15
CA GLN A 270 3.48 -2.42 20.35
C GLN A 270 3.80 -1.51 21.54
N ARG A 271 5.09 -1.24 21.81
CA ARG A 271 5.52 -0.29 22.84
C ARG A 271 4.98 1.11 22.61
N ARG A 272 4.91 1.59 21.36
CA ARG A 272 4.33 2.90 21.06
C ARG A 272 2.85 2.96 21.40
N PHE A 273 2.08 1.92 21.09
CA PHE A 273 0.68 1.81 21.49
C PHE A 273 0.53 1.80 23.02
N MET A 274 1.31 0.96 23.71
CA MET A 274 1.32 0.90 25.18
C MET A 274 1.67 2.26 25.79
N MET A 275 2.75 2.90 25.34
CA MET A 275 3.18 4.19 25.88
C MET A 275 2.18 5.30 25.60
N ALA A 276 1.55 5.33 24.43
CA ALA A 276 0.58 6.35 24.08
C ALA A 276 -0.71 6.23 24.92
N VAL A 277 -1.16 5.01 25.19
CA VAL A 277 -2.38 4.75 25.97
C VAL A 277 -2.11 4.78 27.47
N ASN A 278 -1.10 4.05 27.95
CA ASN A 278 -0.90 3.81 29.37
C ASN A 278 -0.28 5.01 30.10
N ASN A 279 0.38 5.94 29.39
CA ASN A 279 0.91 7.17 29.98
C ASN A 279 -0.11 8.33 29.97
N ASP A 280 -1.27 8.16 29.33
CA ASP A 280 -2.33 9.17 29.38
C ASP A 280 -3.01 9.10 30.77
N PRO A 281 -2.96 10.18 31.56
CA PRO A 281 -3.40 10.16 32.96
C PRO A 281 -4.91 9.95 33.13
N GLU A 282 -5.69 10.12 32.06
CA GLU A 282 -7.14 9.90 32.11
C GLU A 282 -7.52 8.44 31.84
N ILE A 283 -6.56 7.61 31.40
CA ILE A 283 -6.82 6.21 31.07
C ILE A 283 -6.61 5.34 32.30
N PRO A 284 -7.68 4.74 32.87
CA PRO A 284 -7.56 3.85 34.01
C PRO A 284 -6.81 2.55 33.64
N GLU A 285 -6.21 1.91 34.65
CA GLU A 285 -5.36 0.72 34.47
C GLU A 285 -6.05 -0.44 33.73
N ASN A 286 -7.37 -0.59 33.88
CA ASN A 286 -8.13 -1.65 33.20
C ASN A 286 -8.22 -1.44 31.67
N LEU A 287 -7.94 -0.22 31.17
CA LEU A 287 -7.90 0.10 29.74
C LEU A 287 -6.47 0.11 29.17
N HIS A 288 -5.45 -0.06 30.01
CA HIS A 288 -4.06 -0.11 29.56
C HIS A 288 -3.84 -1.25 28.58
N LEU A 289 -3.17 -0.96 27.47
CA LEU A 289 -2.83 -1.97 26.48
C LEU A 289 -1.63 -2.79 26.98
N ASN A 290 -1.76 -4.11 26.91
CA ASN A 290 -0.73 -5.06 27.34
C ASN A 290 -0.38 -6.00 26.19
N PHE A 291 0.91 -6.10 25.89
CA PHE A 291 1.46 -7.03 24.90
C PHE A 291 2.52 -7.92 25.54
N ASP A 292 2.62 -9.18 25.09
CA ASP A 292 3.73 -10.05 25.43
C ASP A 292 4.99 -9.65 24.67
N LEU A 293 5.97 -9.08 25.37
CA LEU A 293 7.26 -8.68 24.81
C LEU A 293 8.43 -9.55 25.31
N SER A 294 8.14 -10.70 25.92
CA SER A 294 9.15 -11.60 26.51
C SER A 294 10.21 -12.06 25.51
N TYR A 295 9.83 -12.22 24.24
CA TYR A 295 10.74 -12.57 23.13
C TYR A 295 11.83 -11.51 22.86
N THR A 296 11.70 -10.29 23.41
CA THR A 296 12.72 -9.25 23.22
C THR A 296 13.94 -9.43 24.15
N GLU A 297 13.77 -10.16 25.25
CA GLU A 297 14.79 -10.38 26.29
C GLU A 297 15.64 -11.65 26.06
N SER A 298 15.18 -12.58 25.21
CA SER A 298 15.93 -13.81 24.91
C SER A 298 17.27 -13.46 24.24
N THR A 299 18.35 -13.63 24.99
CA THR A 299 19.72 -13.62 24.46
C THR A 299 20.04 -15.02 23.95
N ASP A 300 20.47 -15.13 22.69
CA ASP A 300 21.01 -16.38 22.13
C ASP A 300 22.23 -16.79 22.96
N LYS A 301 22.05 -17.65 23.96
CA LYS A 301 23.14 -18.36 24.65
C LYS A 301 23.66 -19.56 23.84
N GLY A 302 23.37 -19.64 22.54
CA GLY A 302 23.56 -20.85 21.74
C GLY A 302 24.20 -20.68 20.36
N ALA A 303 24.86 -19.55 20.08
CA ALA A 303 25.60 -19.39 18.82
C ALA A 303 27.00 -18.82 19.08
N VAL A 304 27.91 -19.71 19.47
CA VAL A 304 29.37 -19.57 19.27
C VAL A 304 29.76 -20.62 18.24
#